data_AF-A0AAE9W8K2-F1
#
_entry.id   AF-A0AAE9W8K2-F1
#
_cell.length_a   1.000
_cell.length_b   1.000
_cell.length_c   1.000
_cell.angle_alpha   90.00
_cell.angle_beta   90.00
_cell.angle_gamma   90.00
#
_symmetry.space_group_name_H-M   'P 1'
#
loop_
_entity.id
_entity.type
_entity.pdbx_description
1 polymer ?
#
loop_
_entity_poly.entity_id
_entity_poly.type
_entity_poly.pdbx_seq_one_letter_code
_entity_poly.pdbx_strand_id
1 'polypeptide(L)'
;MQSLLRSRLIPIRFQYRRFATNIVMPALQSEIRKKLMESMRNKDKKQTSTIKLFLSEIEIANKSNRPVTNDSEVTRLLNKSIKKKKQAIEQFLSANRTDLSDKEKDEVEILQKFLPRDA
;
A
#
# COMPACT_ATOMS: atom_id res chain seq x y z
N MET A 1 -29.39 -0.87 58.02
CA MET A 1 -28.07 -1.53 58.00
C MET A 1 -28.04 -2.53 56.86
N GLN A 2 -26.88 -2.64 56.19
CA GLN A 2 -26.51 -3.57 55.11
C GLN A 2 -27.09 -3.19 53.75
N SER A 3 -26.39 -2.35 52.97
CA SER A 3 -25.23 -2.69 52.11
C SER A 3 -25.54 -3.88 51.20
N LEU A 4 -25.42 -3.67 49.89
CA LEU A 4 -24.85 -4.59 48.90
C LEU A 4 -25.03 -3.94 47.51
N LEU A 5 -24.17 -2.97 47.22
CA LEU A 5 -23.82 -2.57 45.86
C LEU A 5 -23.27 -3.81 45.14
N ARG A 6 -24.12 -4.55 44.42
CA ARG A 6 -23.63 -5.52 43.44
C ARG A 6 -23.10 -4.76 42.24
N SER A 7 -21.81 -4.46 42.28
CA SER A 7 -21.03 -4.09 41.10
C SER A 7 -21.21 -5.20 40.05
N ARG A 8 -22.05 -4.93 39.05
CA ARG A 8 -22.07 -5.74 37.83
C ARG A 8 -20.78 -5.41 37.10
N LEU A 9 -19.73 -6.18 37.39
CA LEU A 9 -18.55 -6.27 36.53
C LEU A 9 -19.06 -6.64 35.13
N ILE A 10 -19.07 -5.67 34.22
CA ILE A 10 -19.27 -5.92 32.80
C ILE A 10 -18.00 -6.68 32.38
N PRO A 11 -18.06 -7.96 32.01
CA PRO A 11 -16.90 -8.59 31.43
C PRO A 11 -16.62 -7.83 30.12
N ILE A 12 -15.42 -7.28 29.99
CA ILE A 12 -14.89 -6.82 28.71
C ILE A 12 -14.76 -8.08 27.85
N ARG A 13 -15.86 -8.51 27.25
CA ARG A 13 -15.82 -9.39 26.09
C ARG A 13 -15.23 -8.53 25.00
N PHE A 14 -13.89 -8.55 24.92
CA PHE A 14 -13.15 -8.12 23.75
C PHE A 14 -13.55 -9.08 22.64
N GLN A 15 -14.71 -8.82 22.05
CA GLN A 15 -15.14 -9.46 20.84
C GLN A 15 -14.10 -9.04 19.82
N TYR A 16 -13.15 -9.93 19.53
CA TYR A 16 -12.48 -9.91 18.24
C TYR A 16 -13.60 -10.08 17.22
N ARG A 17 -14.24 -8.98 16.85
CA ARG A 17 -15.02 -8.87 15.64
C ARG A 17 -14.00 -9.12 14.55
N ARG A 18 -13.78 -10.39 14.21
CA ARG A 18 -13.16 -10.80 12.97
C ARG A 18 -14.06 -10.17 11.92
N PHE A 19 -13.69 -8.99 11.45
CA PHE A 19 -14.17 -8.47 10.19
C PHE A 19 -13.66 -9.47 9.14
N ALA A 20 -14.39 -10.57 8.97
CA ALA A 20 -14.30 -11.41 7.78
C ALA A 20 -15.00 -10.64 6.67
N THR A 21 -14.44 -9.49 6.31
CA THR A 21 -14.71 -8.88 5.03
C THR A 21 -14.08 -9.83 4.01
N ASN A 22 -14.90 -10.48 3.19
CA ASN A 22 -14.46 -11.04 1.92
C ASN A 22 -13.93 -9.88 1.06
N ILE A 23 -12.71 -9.41 1.36
CA ILE A 23 -11.97 -8.49 0.51
C ILE A 23 -11.40 -9.38 -0.58
N VAL A 24 -12.02 -9.32 -1.75
CA VAL A 24 -11.42 -9.87 -2.96
C VAL A 24 -10.13 -9.08 -3.18
N MET A 25 -8.99 -9.71 -2.90
CA MET A 25 -7.69 -9.16 -3.25
C MET A 25 -7.43 -9.48 -4.72
N PRO A 26 -7.26 -8.46 -5.58
CA PRO A 26 -6.87 -8.68 -6.97
C PRO A 26 -5.57 -9.47 -7.06
N ALA A 27 -5.41 -10.28 -8.12
CA ALA A 27 -4.25 -11.15 -8.30
C ALA A 27 -2.95 -10.34 -8.33
N LEU A 28 -2.95 -9.19 -9.02
CA LEU A 28 -1.81 -8.29 -9.09
C LEU A 28 -1.44 -7.71 -7.71
N GLN A 29 -2.43 -7.38 -6.88
CA GLN A 29 -2.16 -6.93 -5.51
C GLN A 29 -1.52 -8.04 -4.66
N SER A 30 -1.94 -9.29 -4.85
CA SER A 30 -1.33 -10.45 -4.19
C SER A 30 0.12 -10.65 -4.61
N GLU A 31 0.43 -10.52 -5.90
CA GLU A 31 1.81 -10.60 -6.43
C GLU A 31 2.70 -9.50 -5.85
N ILE A 32 2.22 -8.26 -5.77
CA ILE A 32 2.95 -7.15 -5.15
C ILE A 32 3.24 -7.44 -3.67
N ARG A 33 2.29 -8.01 -2.93
CA ARG A 33 2.49 -8.43 -1.52
C ARG A 33 3.50 -9.56 -1.40
N LYS A 34 3.50 -10.53 -2.33
CA LYS A 34 4.55 -11.57 -2.38
C LYS A 34 5.92 -10.96 -2.62
N LYS A 35 6.02 -10.01 -3.56
CA LYS A 35 7.29 -9.33 -3.85
C LYS A 35 7.80 -8.51 -2.67
N LEU A 36 6.90 -7.91 -1.88
CA LEU A 36 7.28 -7.27 -0.63
C LEU A 36 7.95 -8.25 0.36
N MET A 37 7.40 -9.46 0.50
CA MET A 37 7.99 -10.46 1.37
C MET A 37 9.37 -10.90 0.88
N GLU A 38 9.55 -11.05 -0.43
CA GLU A 38 10.85 -11.32 -1.05
C GLU A 38 11.85 -10.18 -0.83
N SER A 39 11.45 -8.93 -1.02
CA SER A 39 12.34 -7.77 -0.83
C SER A 39 12.80 -7.65 0.63
N MET A 40 11.92 -7.98 1.58
CA MET A 40 12.25 -8.02 3.00
C MET A 40 13.27 -9.13 3.33
N ARG A 41 13.14 -10.31 2.70
CA ARG A 41 14.11 -11.40 2.84
C ARG A 41 15.47 -11.05 2.26
N ASN A 42 15.47 -10.38 1.11
CA ASN A 42 16.68 -9.93 0.42
C ASN A 42 17.31 -8.67 1.06
N LYS A 43 16.69 -8.11 2.11
CA LYS A 43 17.09 -6.85 2.76
C LYS A 43 17.19 -5.67 1.80
N ASP A 44 16.44 -5.71 0.70
CA ASP A 44 16.35 -4.59 -0.24
C ASP A 44 15.46 -3.50 0.36
N LYS A 45 16.11 -2.54 1.03
CA LYS A 45 15.43 -1.43 1.70
C LYS A 45 14.67 -0.56 0.72
N LYS A 46 15.24 -0.27 -0.46
CA LYS A 46 14.63 0.60 -1.47
C LYS A 46 13.36 -0.04 -2.01
N GLN A 47 13.43 -1.28 -2.47
CA GLN A 47 12.27 -2.00 -2.97
C GLN A 47 11.19 -2.18 -1.90
N THR A 48 11.60 -2.47 -0.66
CA THR A 48 10.66 -2.61 0.46
C THR A 48 9.93 -1.30 0.75
N SER A 49 10.61 -0.15 0.78
CA SER A 49 9.96 1.15 1.02
C SER A 49 9.01 1.51 -0.11
N THR A 50 9.42 1.33 -1.36
CA THR A 50 8.60 1.68 -2.54
C THR A 50 7.32 0.82 -2.58
N ILE A 51 7.45 -0.49 -2.38
CA ILE A 51 6.28 -1.39 -2.40
C ILE A 51 5.32 -1.08 -1.24
N LYS A 52 5.84 -0.82 -0.04
CA LYS A 52 5.00 -0.43 1.12
C LYS A 52 4.24 0.86 0.86
N LEU A 53 4.90 1.85 0.28
CA LEU A 53 4.26 3.12 -0.06
C LEU A 53 3.13 2.89 -1.07
N PHE A 54 3.37 2.11 -2.12
CA PHE A 54 2.33 1.80 -3.10
C PHE A 54 1.15 1.03 -2.50
N LEU A 55 1.39 0.02 -1.64
CA LEU A 55 0.33 -0.69 -0.95
C LEU A 55 -0.50 0.24 -0.06
N SER A 56 0.12 1.24 0.57
CA SER A 56 -0.62 2.26 1.33
C SER A 56 -1.51 3.12 0.44
N GLU A 57 -1.10 3.43 -0.80
CA GLU A 57 -1.94 4.14 -1.77
C GLU A 57 -3.18 3.31 -2.15
N ILE A 58 -3.02 1.98 -2.29
CA ILE A 58 -4.16 1.07 -2.51
C ILE A 58 -5.09 1.07 -1.29
N GLU A 59 -4.55 1.03 -0.06
CA GLU A 59 -5.37 1.07 1.15
C GLU A 59 -6.13 2.39 1.30
N ILE A 60 -5.52 3.51 0.91
CA ILE A 60 -6.19 4.82 0.83
C ILE A 60 -7.31 4.77 -0.22
N ALA A 61 -7.07 4.20 -1.39
CA ALA A 61 -8.09 4.03 -2.42
C ALA A 61 -9.25 3.14 -1.93
N ASN A 62 -8.96 2.07 -1.18
CA ASN A 62 -9.96 1.18 -0.59
C ASN A 62 -10.85 1.84 0.48
N LYS A 63 -10.36 2.91 1.13
CA LYS A 63 -11.16 3.71 2.06
C LYS A 63 -12.08 4.71 1.34
N SER A 64 -11.90 4.91 0.04
CA SER A 64 -12.75 5.80 -0.75
C SER A 64 -14.05 5.13 -1.18
N ASN A 65 -14.99 5.88 -1.75
CA ASN A 65 -16.24 5.34 -2.30
C ASN A 65 -16.06 4.35 -3.48
N ARG A 66 -14.84 4.18 -4.00
CA ARG A 66 -14.51 3.26 -5.09
C ARG A 66 -13.33 2.37 -4.67
N PRO A 67 -13.60 1.25 -3.96
CA PRO A 67 -12.55 0.34 -3.53
C PRO A 67 -11.94 -0.40 -4.73
N VAL A 68 -10.67 -0.77 -4.58
CA VAL A 68 -9.91 -1.53 -5.56
C VAL A 68 -10.36 -2.99 -5.50
N THR A 69 -11.04 -3.43 -6.54
CA THR A 69 -11.65 -4.77 -6.65
C THR A 69 -11.06 -5.59 -7.79
N ASN A 70 -10.49 -4.94 -8.81
CA ASN A 70 -9.95 -5.60 -10.01
C ASN A 70 -8.50 -5.22 -10.28
N ASP A 71 -7.77 -6.06 -11.02
CA ASP A 71 -6.37 -5.82 -11.42
C ASP A 71 -6.22 -4.58 -12.31
N SER A 72 -7.26 -4.24 -13.07
CA SER A 72 -7.30 -3.02 -13.89
C SER A 72 -7.25 -1.75 -13.03
N GLU A 73 -7.86 -1.75 -11.85
CA GLU A 73 -7.83 -0.62 -10.92
C GLU A 73 -6.48 -0.50 -10.23
N VAL A 74 -5.85 -1.64 -9.88
CA VAL A 74 -4.47 -1.67 -9.39
C VAL A 74 -3.52 -1.09 -10.45
N THR A 75 -3.67 -1.50 -11.71
CA THR A 75 -2.87 -0.99 -12.84
C THR A 75 -3.08 0.51 -13.05
N ARG A 76 -4.32 1.00 -12.95
CA ARG A 76 -4.62 2.44 -13.00
C ARG A 76 -3.94 3.21 -11.88
N LEU A 77 -3.97 2.71 -10.64
CA LEU A 77 -3.26 3.32 -9.51
C LEU A 77 -1.75 3.30 -9.72
N LEU A 78 -1.21 2.22 -10.26
CA LEU A 78 0.21 2.08 -10.51
C LEU A 78 0.70 3.09 -11.57
N ASN A 79 -0.04 3.24 -12.67
CA ASN A 79 0.20 4.28 -13.67
C ASN A 79 0.12 5.70 -13.07
N LYS A 80 -0.87 5.95 -12.19
CA LYS A 80 -1.00 7.24 -11.49
C LYS A 80 0.20 7.50 -10.58
N SER A 81 0.67 6.49 -9.85
CA SER A 81 1.84 6.58 -8.96
C SER A 81 3.11 6.88 -9.76
N ILE A 82 3.34 6.16 -10.86
CA ILE A 82 4.48 6.41 -11.78
C ILE A 82 4.43 7.83 -12.34
N LYS A 83 3.26 8.32 -12.75
CA LYS A 83 3.12 9.69 -13.28
C LYS A 83 3.52 10.74 -12.24
N LYS A 84 3.07 10.60 -10.99
CA LYS A 84 3.45 11.51 -9.90
C LYS A 84 4.97 11.54 -9.68
N LYS A 85 5.61 10.36 -9.72
CA LYS A 85 7.06 10.26 -9.57
C LYS A 85 7.82 10.89 -10.73
N LYS A 86 7.37 10.70 -11.97
CA LYS A 86 7.93 11.40 -13.14
C LYS A 86 7.84 12.92 -13.01
N GLN A 87 6.70 13.44 -12.52
CA GLN A 87 6.55 14.87 -12.23
C GLN A 87 7.51 15.34 -11.12
N ALA A 88 7.71 14.53 -10.07
CA ALA A 88 8.69 14.83 -9.02
C ALA A 88 10.12 14.82 -9.55
N ILE A 89 10.48 13.89 -10.44
CA ILE A 89 11.79 13.84 -11.11
C ILE A 89 12.04 15.16 -11.87
N GLU A 90 11.09 15.60 -12.70
CA GLU A 90 11.20 16.86 -13.45
C GLU A 90 11.39 18.06 -12.51
N GLN A 91 10.64 18.10 -11.40
CA GLN A 91 10.77 19.14 -10.38
C GLN A 91 12.15 19.12 -9.71
N PHE A 92 12.68 17.95 -9.34
CA PHE A 92 14.00 17.85 -8.72
C PHE A 92 15.13 18.18 -9.70
N LEU A 93 15.00 17.81 -10.97
CA LEU A 93 15.94 18.21 -12.03
C LEU A 93 15.94 19.72 -12.22
N SER A 94 14.75 20.35 -12.26
CA SER A 94 14.64 21.82 -12.35
C SER A 94 15.29 22.54 -11.15
N ALA A 95 15.32 21.90 -9.98
CA ALA A 95 15.95 22.39 -8.77
C ALA A 95 17.44 22.02 -8.62
N ASN A 96 18.07 21.44 -9.66
CA ASN A 96 19.44 20.92 -9.65
C ASN A 96 19.72 19.90 -8.51
N ARG A 97 18.70 19.18 -8.05
CA ARG A 97 18.82 18.13 -7.02
C ARG A 97 18.84 16.74 -7.66
N THR A 98 19.94 16.41 -8.32
CA THR A 98 20.10 15.14 -9.04
C THR A 98 20.00 13.93 -8.12
N ASP A 99 20.50 14.02 -6.88
CA ASP A 99 20.44 12.94 -5.88
C ASP A 99 19.01 12.47 -5.57
N LEU A 100 18.06 13.41 -5.56
CA LEU A 100 16.64 13.11 -5.32
C LEU A 100 15.96 12.61 -6.60
N SER A 101 16.35 13.17 -7.74
CA SER A 101 15.84 12.72 -9.04
C SER A 101 16.20 11.26 -9.32
N ASP A 102 17.42 10.84 -8.98
CA ASP A 102 17.88 9.47 -9.22
C ASP A 102 17.21 8.47 -8.29
N LYS A 103 16.93 8.87 -7.04
CA LYS A 103 16.09 8.06 -6.13
C LYS A 103 14.70 7.83 -6.69
N GLU A 104 14.03 8.88 -7.18
CA GLU A 104 12.69 8.72 -7.77
C GLU A 104 12.72 7.90 -9.07
N LYS A 105 13.79 8.00 -9.88
CA LYS A 105 13.99 7.12 -11.05
C LYS A 105 14.07 5.66 -10.65
N ASP A 106 14.89 5.32 -9.64
CA ASP A 106 14.99 3.96 -9.11
C ASP A 106 13.60 3.43 -8.69
N GLU A 107 12.82 4.26 -7.99
CA GLU A 107 11.47 3.89 -7.55
C GLU A 107 10.50 3.67 -8.72
N VAL A 108 10.59 4.49 -9.76
CA VAL A 108 9.81 4.33 -10.99
C VAL A 108 10.15 3.01 -11.67
N GLU A 109 11.44 2.65 -11.78
CA GLU A 109 11.86 1.37 -12.37
C GLU A 109 11.33 0.17 -11.58
N ILE A 110 11.33 0.25 -10.24
CA ILE A 110 10.78 -0.80 -9.39
C ILE A 110 9.28 -0.96 -9.64
N LEU A 111 8.53 0.15 -9.72
CA LEU A 111 7.08 0.10 -9.96
C LEU A 111 6.75 -0.40 -11.37
N GLN A 112 7.51 0.00 -12.39
CA GLN A 112 7.29 -0.45 -13.78
C GLN A 112 7.36 -1.96 -13.95
N LYS A 113 8.13 -2.67 -13.11
CA LYS A 113 8.21 -4.15 -13.14
C LYS A 113 6.88 -4.84 -12.84
N PHE A 114 5.93 -4.15 -12.22
CA PHE A 114 4.60 -4.66 -11.90
C PHE A 114 3.53 -4.24 -12.90
N LEU A 115 3.87 -3.46 -13.93
CA LEU A 115 2.95 -3.23 -15.03
C LEU A 115 2.87 -4.51 -15.87
N PRO A 116 1.66 -4.98 -16.24
CA PRO A 116 1.54 -6.02 -17.25
C PRO A 116 2.22 -5.52 -18.54
N ARG A 117 3.13 -6.34 -19.09
CA ARG A 117 3.86 -6.00 -20.32
C ARG A 117 2.99 -6.05 -21.57
N ASP A 118 1.81 -6.65 -21.46
CA ASP A 118 0.86 -6.79 -22.55
C ASP A 118 -0.30 -5.82 -22.30
N ALA A 119 -0.21 -4.63 -22.90
CA ALA A 119 -1.33 -3.70 -23.07
C ALA A 119 -1.70 -3.64 -24.56
#